data_AF-A0A0E9XIV6-F1
#
_entry.id   AF-A0A0E9XIV6-F1
#
_cell.length_a   1.000
_cell.length_b   1.000
_cell.length_c   1.000
_cell.angle_alpha   90.00
_cell.angle_beta   90.00
_cell.angle_gamma   90.00
#
_symmetry.space_group_name_H-M   'P 1'
#
loop_
_entity.id
_entity.type
_entity.pdbx_description
1 polymer ?
#
loop_
_entity_poly.entity_id
_entity_poly.type
_entity_poly.pdbx_seq_one_letter_code
_entity_poly.pdbx_strand_id
1 'polypeptide(L)' 'MTFTEFGCLPVSTLYTSEQYGWIFTSFFNLVIGIEDPQDFIPPDFCDTTKPVDEGEEVVTDFFEALLRKDDQ' A
#
# COMPACT_ATOMS: atom_id res chain seq x y z
N MET A 1 5.55 -1.03 -14.71
CA MET A 1 4.18 -0.53 -14.45
C MET A 1 3.55 -0.20 -15.79
N THR A 2 2.24 -0.40 -15.91
CA THR A 2 1.48 -0.11 -17.13
C THR A 2 0.43 0.93 -16.82
N PHE A 3 0.28 1.92 -17.70
CA PHE A 3 -0.65 3.05 -17.55
C PHE A 3 -1.54 3.19 -18.77
N THR A 4 -2.69 3.82 -18.61
CA THR A 4 -3.51 4.28 -19.73
C THR A 4 -2.81 5.43 -20.47
N GLU A 5 -2.94 5.48 -21.79
CA GLU A 5 -2.37 6.55 -22.62
C GLU A 5 -2.92 7.93 -22.21
N PHE A 6 -4.23 8.01 -22.00
CA PHE A 6 -4.91 9.22 -21.55
C PHE A 6 -5.13 9.17 -20.05
N GLY A 7 -4.76 10.24 -19.35
CA GLY A 7 -4.95 10.37 -17.91
C GLY A 7 -3.90 9.68 -17.03
N CYS A 8 -2.96 8.91 -17.62
CA CYS A 8 -1.88 8.23 -16.90
C CYS A 8 -2.40 7.39 -15.71
N LEU A 9 -3.54 6.70 -15.89
CA LEU A 9 -4.15 5.90 -14.83
C LEU A 9 -3.44 4.54 -14.73
N PRO A 10 -3.12 4.04 -13.52
CA PRO A 10 -2.44 2.77 -13.36
C PRO A 10 -3.35 1.61 -13.78
N VAL A 11 -2.84 0.73 -14.64
CA VAL A 11 -3.53 -0.51 -15.06
C VAL A 11 -2.96 -1.71 -14.31
N SER A 12 -1.64 -1.79 -14.20
CA SER A 12 -0.97 -2.87 -13.45
C SER A 12 0.43 -2.53 -12.99
N THR A 13 0.86 -3.19 -11.92
CA THR A 13 2.23 -3.18 -11.41
C THR A 13 2.76 -4.60 -11.31
N LEU A 14 4.01 -4.80 -11.70
CA LEU A 14 4.78 -6.01 -11.44
C LEU A 14 6.02 -5.58 -10.66
N TYR A 15 6.22 -6.13 -9.48
CA TYR A 15 7.43 -5.91 -8.68
C TYR A 15 7.91 -7.20 -8.05
N THR A 16 9.20 -7.27 -7.74
CA THR A 16 9.81 -8.42 -7.08
C THR A 16 10.14 -8.05 -5.65
N SER A 17 9.75 -8.91 -4.71
CA SER A 17 10.19 -8.92 -3.33
C SER A 17 11.10 -10.11 -3.10
N GLU A 18 12.17 -9.94 -2.32
CA GLU A 18 13.04 -11.06 -1.94
C GLU A 18 12.31 -12.10 -1.08
N GLN A 19 11.41 -11.63 -0.21
CA GLN A 19 10.63 -12.48 0.68
C GLN A 19 9.45 -13.17 -0.05
N TYR A 20 8.80 -12.46 -0.97
CA TYR A 20 7.52 -12.90 -1.55
C TYR A 20 7.57 -13.21 -3.05
N GLY A 21 8.71 -13.06 -3.70
CA GLY A 21 8.88 -13.28 -5.14
C GLY A 21 8.19 -12.20 -5.99
N TRP A 22 7.66 -12.61 -7.15
CA TRP A 22 7.00 -11.70 -8.08
C TRP A 22 5.57 -11.41 -7.63
N ILE A 23 5.26 -10.13 -7.41
CA ILE A 23 3.94 -9.64 -7.07
C ILE A 23 3.37 -8.87 -8.25
N PHE A 24 2.25 -9.37 -8.76
CA PHE A 24 1.49 -8.75 -9.84
C PHE A 24 0.18 -8.20 -9.30
N THR A 25 -0.04 -6.89 -9.45
CA THR A 25 -1.24 -6.19 -9.01
C THR A 25 -1.93 -5.57 -10.21
N SER A 26 -3.26 -5.71 -10.29
CA SER A 26 -4.11 -5.10 -11.33
C SER A 26 -5.10 -4.14 -10.70
N PHE A 27 -5.34 -3.00 -11.35
CA PHE A 27 -6.22 -1.95 -10.86
C PHE A 27 -7.46 -1.83 -11.75
N PHE A 28 -8.64 -1.74 -11.14
CA PHE A 28 -9.93 -1.63 -11.82
C PHE A 28 -10.88 -0.73 -11.01
N ASN A 29 -11.93 -0.22 -11.66
CA ASN A 29 -12.93 0.67 -11.04
C ASN A 29 -12.32 1.89 -10.31
N LEU A 30 -11.31 2.50 -10.94
CA LEU A 30 -10.65 3.69 -10.38
C LEU A 30 -11.65 4.84 -10.23
N VAL A 31 -11.74 5.38 -9.03
CA VAL A 31 -12.46 6.63 -8.70
C VAL A 31 -11.41 7.69 -8.41
N ILE A 32 -11.56 8.88 -8.99
CA ILE A 32 -10.60 9.98 -8.79
C ILE A 32 -10.92 10.67 -7.46
N GLY A 33 -9.90 10.78 -6.61
CA GLY A 33 -10.02 11.37 -5.29
C GLY A 33 -10.48 10.36 -4.24
N ILE A 34 -10.87 10.87 -3.09
CA ILE A 34 -11.37 10.11 -1.95
C ILE A 34 -12.79 10.58 -1.71
N GLU A 35 -13.74 9.65 -1.68
CA GLU A 35 -15.16 9.97 -1.46
C GLU A 35 -15.45 10.30 0.00
N ASP A 36 -14.96 9.46 0.93
CA ASP A 36 -15.05 9.68 2.38
C ASP A 36 -13.66 9.65 3.04
N PRO A 37 -13.14 10.79 3.53
CA PRO A 37 -11.88 10.84 4.26
C PRO A 37 -11.89 10.06 5.59
N GLN A 38 -13.06 9.73 6.15
CA GLN A 38 -13.15 8.95 7.38
C GLN A 38 -12.70 7.48 7.20
N ASP A 39 -12.63 6.99 5.96
CA ASP A 39 -12.09 5.65 5.64
C ASP A 39 -10.63 5.46 6.09
N PHE A 40 -9.90 6.57 6.31
CA PHE A 40 -8.51 6.54 6.82
C PHE A 40 -8.41 6.63 8.33
N ILE A 41 -9.52 6.88 9.03
CA ILE A 41 -9.53 6.88 10.50
C ILE A 41 -9.76 5.43 10.95
N PRO A 42 -8.79 4.82 11.64
CA PRO A 42 -8.94 3.44 12.08
C PRO A 42 -10.14 3.32 13.04
N PRO A 43 -10.90 2.22 12.97
CA PRO A 43 -11.97 1.95 13.92
C PRO A 43 -11.46 1.89 15.37
N ASP A 44 -12.31 2.25 16.34
CA ASP A 44 -11.95 2.29 17.77
C ASP A 44 -11.36 0.97 18.32
N PHE A 45 -11.69 -0.18 17.72
CA PHE A 45 -11.15 -1.46 18.16
C PHE A 45 -9.66 -1.65 17.82
N CYS A 46 -9.14 -0.92 16.82
CA CYS A 46 -7.73 -0.99 16.42
C CYS A 46 -6.79 -0.64 17.59
N ASP A 47 -7.15 0.31 18.46
CA ASP A 47 -6.35 0.71 19.63
C ASP A 47 -6.12 -0.42 20.64
N THR A 48 -7.04 -1.38 20.67
CA THR A 48 -6.97 -2.52 21.60
C THR A 48 -6.35 -3.77 20.97
N THR A 49 -6.07 -3.73 19.67
CA THR A 49 -5.60 -4.90 18.93
C THR A 49 -4.08 -4.98 19.03
N LYS A 50 -3.56 -6.01 19.70
CA LYS A 50 -2.12 -6.31 19.60
C LYS A 50 -1.85 -6.81 18.18
N PRO A 51 -0.82 -6.31 17.47
CA PRO A 51 -0.41 -6.91 16.21
C PRO A 51 -0.17 -8.41 16.44
N VAL A 52 -0.74 -9.24 15.59
CA VAL A 52 -0.41 -10.67 15.57
C VAL A 52 0.99 -10.73 14.96
N ASP A 53 2.00 -10.81 15.82
CA ASP A 53 3.40 -10.96 15.41
C ASP A 53 3.57 -12.31 14.70
N GLU A 54 3.30 -12.36 13.40
CA GLU A 54 3.86 -13.38 12.52
C GLU A 54 5.30 -12.99 12.16
N GLY A 55 6.17 -12.98 13.17
CA GLY A 55 7.63 -12.96 13.01
C GLY A 55 8.24 -11.74 12.31
N GLU A 56 8.76 -10.83 13.13
CA GLU A 56 9.89 -9.93 12.85
C GLU A 56 9.67 -8.65 11.99
N GLU A 57 10.15 -7.56 12.60
CA GLU A 57 10.24 -6.14 12.21
C GLU A 57 8.93 -5.33 12.12
N VAL A 58 8.60 -4.71 13.26
CA VAL A 58 7.59 -3.66 13.39
C VAL A 58 8.00 -2.46 12.55
N VAL A 59 7.41 -2.31 11.37
CA VAL A 59 7.42 -1.02 10.67
C VAL A 59 6.33 -0.16 11.31
N THR A 60 6.73 0.68 12.26
CA THR A 60 5.84 1.67 12.86
C THR A 60 5.74 2.86 11.92
N ASP A 61 4.56 3.04 11.32
CA ASP A 61 4.14 4.21 10.53
C ASP A 61 4.23 4.08 8.99
N PHE A 62 3.15 4.55 8.35
CA PHE A 62 2.91 4.60 6.91
C PHE A 62 3.99 5.41 6.16
N PHE A 63 4.53 6.45 6.80
CA PHE A 63 5.56 7.29 6.20
C PHE A 63 6.96 6.68 6.22
N GLU A 64 7.29 5.82 7.21
CA GLU A 64 8.57 5.10 7.23
C GLU A 64 8.70 4.12 6.06
N ALA A 65 7.60 3.48 5.66
CA ALA A 65 7.56 2.58 4.51
C ALA A 65 7.81 3.30 3.18
N LEU A 66 7.41 4.57 3.06
CA LEU A 66 7.62 5.38 1.85
C LEU A 66 9.03 5.96 1.76
N LEU A 67 9.62 6.37 2.89
CA LEU A 67 10.92 7.04 2.94
C LEU A 67 12.13 6.09 2.86
N ARG A 68 11.94 4.78 3.05
CA ARG A 68 13.04 3.79 2.95
C ARG A 68 13.65 3.65 1.53
N LYS A 69 13.12 4.34 0.53
CA LYS A 69 13.57 4.22 -0.87
C LYS A 69 14.55 5.31 -1.35
N ASP A 70 14.88 6.30 -0.51
CA ASP A 70 15.76 7.42 -0.92
C ASP A 70 17.22 7.33 -0.43
N ASP A 71 17.59 6.31 0.37
CA ASP A 71 18.99 6.01 0.73
C ASP A 71 19.45 4.69 0.12
N GLN A 72 19.73 4.70 -1.19
CA GLN A 72 20.80 3.90 -1.81
C GLN A 72 21.30 4.54 -3.11
#